data_AF-I0L9V7-F1
#
_entry.id   AF-I0L9V7-F1
#
_cell.length_a   1.000
_cell.length_b   1.000
_cell.length_c   1.000
_cell.angle_alpha   90.00
_cell.angle_beta   90.00
_cell.angle_gamma   90.00
#
_symmetry.space_group_name_H-M   'P 1'
#
loop_
_entity.id
_entity.type
_entity.pdbx_description
1 polymer ?
#
loop_
_entity_poly.entity_id
_entity_poly.type
_entity_poly.pdbx_seq_one_letter_code
_entity_poly.pdbx_strand_id
1 'polypeptide(L)'
;MLTARLGAMARLIRTHGPRGLALVAWTMLACRRVRRQLARGGLGAVRLAAPPPGGTETLVRRALRRSGGNCLESALVRQRWFAEQGVPRTVVIGVGVPAAGFHAHAWLDGDPDPHRHGLAEILRHPAPPTWLS
;
A
#
# COMPACT_ATOMS: atom_id res chain seq x y z
N MET A 1 18.05 -7.64 20.59
CA MET A 1 17.17 -7.34 19.42
C MET A 1 15.69 -7.10 19.76
N LEU A 2 15.12 -7.62 20.87
CA LEU A 2 13.73 -7.34 21.28
C LEU A 2 13.47 -5.87 21.71
N THR A 3 14.44 -5.23 22.33
CA THR A 3 14.35 -3.88 22.92
C THR A 3 14.12 -2.77 21.88
N ALA A 4 14.67 -2.91 20.66
CA ALA A 4 14.51 -1.91 19.60
C ALA A 4 13.07 -1.86 19.03
N ARG A 5 12.37 -3.00 19.00
CA ARG A 5 10.98 -3.09 18.52
C ARG A 5 10.00 -2.47 19.52
N LEU A 6 10.21 -2.71 20.82
CA LEU A 6 9.43 -2.10 21.89
C LEU A 6 9.59 -0.58 21.94
N GLY A 7 10.82 -0.07 21.77
CA GLY A 7 11.08 1.38 21.74
C GLY A 7 10.45 2.09 20.54
N ALA A 8 10.39 1.45 19.37
CA ALA A 8 9.71 1.98 18.19
C ALA A 8 8.18 1.98 18.36
N MET A 9 7.62 0.91 18.95
CA MET A 9 6.20 0.85 19.29
C MET A 9 5.82 1.90 20.32
N ALA A 10 6.56 2.03 21.43
CA ALA A 10 6.34 3.02 22.48
C ALA A 10 6.36 4.47 21.94
N ARG A 11 7.25 4.77 20.98
CA ARG A 11 7.31 6.08 20.31
C ARG A 11 6.09 6.31 19.42
N LEU A 12 5.64 5.29 18.68
CA LEU A 12 4.40 5.33 17.90
C LEU A 12 3.16 5.55 18.78
N ILE A 13 3.07 4.89 19.94
CA ILE A 13 1.98 5.09 20.92
C ILE A 13 1.93 6.55 21.35
N ARG A 14 3.08 7.10 21.76
CA ARG A 14 3.19 8.46 22.29
C ARG A 14 2.88 9.55 21.26
N THR A 15 3.26 9.33 19.99
CA THR A 15 3.15 10.35 18.95
C THR A 15 1.81 10.32 18.20
N HIS A 16 1.16 9.16 18.08
CA HIS A 16 -0.05 9.02 17.24
C HIS A 16 -1.27 8.43 17.98
N GLY A 17 -1.12 8.10 19.26
CA GLY A 17 -2.19 7.51 20.06
C GLY A 17 -2.61 6.11 19.60
N PRO A 18 -3.67 5.55 20.20
CA PRO A 18 -4.12 4.18 19.93
C PRO A 18 -4.61 3.98 18.48
N ARG A 19 -5.25 4.99 17.89
CA ARG A 19 -5.71 4.94 16.48
C ARG A 19 -4.55 4.85 15.50
N GLY A 20 -3.47 5.59 15.75
CA GLY A 20 -2.26 5.50 14.94
C GLY A 20 -1.63 4.11 14.99
N LEU A 21 -1.59 3.48 16.16
CA LEU A 21 -1.10 2.10 16.30
C LEU A 21 -1.98 1.11 15.56
N ALA A 22 -3.30 1.23 15.68
CA ALA A 22 -4.23 0.38 14.96
C ALA A 22 -4.00 0.49 13.44
N LEU A 23 -3.79 1.71 12.92
CA LEU A 23 -3.52 1.92 11.50
C LEU A 23 -2.17 1.32 11.07
N VAL A 24 -1.12 1.45 11.90
CA VAL A 24 0.17 0.80 11.61
C VAL A 24 0.04 -0.73 11.62
N ALA A 25 -0.63 -1.29 12.62
CA ALA A 25 -0.85 -2.73 12.73
C ALA A 25 -1.66 -3.25 11.53
N TRP A 26 -2.75 -2.57 11.19
CA TRP A 26 -3.54 -2.87 9.99
C TRP A 26 -2.69 -2.82 8.73
N THR A 27 -1.87 -1.77 8.55
CA THR A 27 -1.02 -1.61 7.34
C THR A 27 -0.04 -2.78 7.19
N MET A 28 0.61 -3.19 8.29
CA MET A 28 1.54 -4.32 8.28
C MET A 28 0.84 -5.64 7.97
N LEU A 29 -0.33 -5.88 8.57
CA LEU A 29 -1.12 -7.08 8.32
C LEU A 29 -1.68 -7.12 6.90
N ALA A 30 -2.18 -5.99 6.39
CA ALA A 30 -2.66 -5.82 5.04
C ALA A 30 -1.54 -6.11 4.04
N CYS A 31 -0.35 -5.54 4.21
CA CYS A 31 0.81 -5.81 3.36
C CYS A 31 1.15 -7.32 3.29
N ARG A 32 1.20 -8.00 4.45
CA ARG A 32 1.41 -9.45 4.51
C ARG A 32 0.28 -10.25 3.84
N ARG A 33 -0.95 -9.76 3.90
CA ARG A 33 -2.11 -10.41 3.27
C ARG A 33 -2.09 -10.22 1.75
N VAL A 34 -1.80 -9.00 1.26
CA VAL A 34 -1.60 -8.73 -0.17
C VAL A 34 -0.53 -9.65 -0.73
N ARG A 35 0.66 -9.70 -0.10
CA ARG A 35 1.76 -10.57 -0.54
C ARG A 35 1.32 -12.02 -0.70
N ARG A 36 0.63 -12.57 0.30
CA ARG A 36 0.13 -13.95 0.28
C ARG A 36 -0.97 -14.17 -0.76
N GLN A 37 -1.86 -13.20 -0.97
CA GLN A 37 -2.93 -13.30 -1.95
C GLN A 37 -2.40 -13.20 -3.38
N LEU A 38 -1.47 -12.27 -3.64
CA LEU A 38 -0.79 -12.15 -4.93
C LEU A 38 -0.05 -13.45 -5.30
N ALA A 39 0.70 -14.02 -4.34
CA ALA A 39 1.42 -15.27 -4.56
C ALA A 39 0.51 -16.47 -4.85
N ARG A 40 -0.75 -16.45 -4.42
CA ARG A 40 -1.69 -17.58 -4.57
C ARG A 40 -2.68 -17.43 -5.71
N GLY A 41 -3.07 -16.20 -6.06
CA GLY A 41 -4.17 -15.96 -7.00
C GLY A 41 -4.05 -14.67 -7.79
N GLY A 42 -2.88 -14.03 -7.80
CA GLY A 42 -2.63 -12.80 -8.53
C GLY A 42 -3.48 -11.62 -8.06
N LEU A 43 -3.61 -10.61 -8.92
CA LEU A 43 -4.19 -9.32 -8.58
C LEU A 43 -5.70 -9.41 -8.26
N GLY A 44 -6.44 -10.21 -9.03
CA GLY A 44 -7.89 -10.38 -8.86
C GLY A 44 -8.31 -11.03 -7.53
N ALA A 45 -7.38 -11.73 -6.86
CA ALA A 45 -7.63 -12.39 -5.58
C ALA A 45 -7.45 -11.47 -4.36
N VAL A 46 -6.98 -10.23 -4.54
CA VAL A 46 -6.69 -9.34 -3.42
C VAL A 46 -7.97 -8.88 -2.73
N ARG A 47 -8.09 -9.18 -1.44
CA ARG A 47 -9.23 -8.84 -0.58
C ARG A 47 -8.70 -8.40 0.78
N LEU A 48 -8.94 -7.12 1.11
CA LEU A 48 -8.45 -6.49 2.33
C LEU A 48 -9.62 -5.99 3.18
N ALA A 49 -9.50 -6.16 4.50
CA ALA A 49 -10.44 -5.58 5.46
C ALA A 49 -10.29 -4.05 5.50
N ALA A 50 -11.34 -3.36 5.93
CA ALA A 50 -11.30 -1.92 6.15
C ALA A 50 -10.17 -1.51 7.11
N PRO A 51 -9.44 -0.42 6.82
CA PRO A 51 -8.54 0.16 7.80
C PRO A 51 -9.35 0.78 8.94
N PRO A 52 -8.74 0.94 10.13
CA PRO A 52 -9.37 1.72 11.19
C PRO A 52 -9.55 3.18 10.73
N PRO A 53 -10.59 3.88 11.24
CA PRO A 53 -10.87 5.25 10.81
C PRO A 53 -9.77 6.23 11.21
N GLY A 54 -9.55 7.21 10.32
CA GLY A 54 -8.59 8.29 10.51
C GLY A 54 -7.13 7.93 10.23
N GLY A 55 -6.24 8.79 10.73
CA GLY A 55 -4.80 8.72 10.46
C GLY A 55 -4.39 9.44 9.17
N THR A 56 -3.11 9.35 8.84
CA THR A 56 -2.53 10.08 7.71
C THR A 56 -1.86 9.15 6.71
N GLU A 57 -1.85 9.55 5.44
CA GLU A 57 -1.15 8.82 4.38
C GLU A 57 0.33 8.61 4.73
N THR A 58 0.96 9.62 5.35
CA THR A 58 2.35 9.56 5.80
C THR A 58 2.59 8.40 6.76
N LEU A 59 1.66 8.12 7.67
CA LEU A 59 1.77 7.02 8.62
C LEU A 59 1.67 5.66 7.91
N VAL A 60 0.73 5.53 6.97
CA VAL A 60 0.56 4.33 6.13
C VAL A 60 1.83 4.07 5.31
N ARG A 61 2.34 5.08 4.59
CA ARG A 61 3.59 4.98 3.82
C ARG A 61 4.77 4.58 4.69
N ARG A 62 4.89 5.13 5.90
CA ARG A 62 5.97 4.78 6.82
C ARG A 62 5.85 3.34 7.32
N ALA A 63 4.64 2.85 7.59
CA ALA A 63 4.39 1.47 7.97
C ALA A 63 4.68 0.49 6.81
N LEU A 64 4.33 0.84 5.57
CA LEU A 64 4.66 0.06 4.37
C LEU A 64 6.17 -0.06 4.15
N ARG A 65 6.91 1.06 4.26
CA ARG A 65 8.39 1.04 4.18
C ARG A 65 9.01 0.10 5.20
N ARG A 66 8.50 0.07 6.43
CA ARG A 66 8.97 -0.86 7.48
C ARG A 66 8.58 -2.31 7.24
N SER A 67 7.52 -2.55 6.48
CA SER A 67 7.06 -3.90 6.14
C SER A 67 7.84 -4.53 4.99
N GLY A 68 8.70 -3.74 4.31
CA GLY A 68 9.39 -4.17 3.10
C GLY A 68 8.41 -4.49 1.96
N GLY A 69 7.32 -3.71 1.86
CA GLY A 69 6.36 -3.86 0.77
C GLY A 69 6.95 -3.36 -0.56
N ASN A 70 6.78 -4.13 -1.65
CA ASN A 70 7.18 -3.65 -2.97
C ASN A 70 6.18 -2.58 -3.51
N CYS A 71 6.43 -2.03 -4.70
CA CYS A 71 5.59 -1.00 -5.30
C CYS A 71 4.12 -1.45 -5.45
N LEU A 72 3.88 -2.67 -5.95
CA LEU A 72 2.55 -3.22 -6.15
C LEU A 72 1.82 -3.46 -4.81
N GLU A 73 2.49 -4.10 -3.86
CA GLU A 73 1.94 -4.34 -2.51
C GLU A 73 1.58 -3.02 -1.83
N SER A 74 2.46 -2.02 -1.93
CA SER A 74 2.26 -0.71 -1.34
C SER A 74 1.11 0.05 -2.01
N ALA A 75 1.01 -0.01 -3.33
CA ALA A 75 -0.07 0.62 -4.09
C ALA A 75 -1.43 0.01 -3.71
N LEU A 76 -1.53 -1.32 -3.60
CA LEU A 76 -2.77 -2.02 -3.21
C LEU A 76 -3.22 -1.70 -1.79
N VAL A 77 -2.30 -1.66 -0.82
CA VAL A 77 -2.65 -1.28 0.56
C VAL A 77 -3.10 0.17 0.63
N ARG A 78 -2.41 1.08 -0.08
CA ARG A 78 -2.81 2.49 -0.14
C ARG A 78 -4.13 2.67 -0.88
N GLN A 79 -4.41 1.89 -1.93
CA GLN A 79 -5.69 1.89 -2.62
C GLN A 79 -6.82 1.60 -1.64
N ARG A 80 -6.70 0.53 -0.84
CA ARG A 80 -7.71 0.22 0.18
C ARG A 80 -7.85 1.32 1.22
N TRP A 81 -6.74 1.95 1.61
CA TRP A 81 -6.79 3.06 2.56
C TRP A 81 -7.49 4.29 2.00
N PHE A 82 -7.21 4.69 0.76
CA PHE A 82 -7.89 5.80 0.09
C PHE A 82 -9.38 5.51 -0.15
N ALA A 83 -9.74 4.27 -0.48
CA ALA A 83 -11.13 3.87 -0.62
C ALA A 83 -11.92 4.11 0.68
N GLU A 84 -11.33 3.85 1.85
CA GLU A 84 -11.95 4.18 3.15
C GLU A 84 -12.16 5.69 3.35
N GLN A 85 -11.32 6.52 2.72
CA GLN A 85 -11.49 7.98 2.76
C GLN A 85 -12.44 8.49 1.67
N GLY A 86 -13.15 7.60 0.96
CA GLY A 86 -14.05 7.94 -0.14
C GLY A 86 -13.32 8.35 -1.43
N VAL A 87 -12.03 8.04 -1.56
CA VAL A 87 -11.22 8.42 -2.73
C VAL A 87 -10.91 7.17 -3.57
N PRO A 88 -11.58 6.95 -4.71
CA PRO A 88 -11.42 5.76 -5.53
C PRO A 88 -10.15 5.82 -6.39
N ARG A 89 -8.99 5.57 -5.78
CA ARG A 89 -7.70 5.53 -6.50
C ARG A 89 -7.57 4.25 -7.33
N THR A 90 -7.04 4.36 -8.53
CA THR A 90 -6.73 3.22 -9.42
C THR A 90 -5.27 2.82 -9.25
N VAL A 91 -4.97 1.54 -9.10
CA VAL A 91 -3.60 1.04 -9.19
C VAL A 91 -3.24 0.93 -10.67
N VAL A 92 -2.15 1.56 -11.09
CA VAL A 92 -1.61 1.48 -12.44
C VAL A 92 -0.33 0.67 -12.40
N ILE A 93 -0.14 -0.24 -13.36
CA ILE A 93 1.08 -1.01 -13.54
C ILE A 93 1.66 -0.65 -14.91
N GLY A 94 2.93 -0.28 -14.91
CA GLY A 94 3.68 0.04 -16.13
C GLY A 94 5.00 -0.70 -16.18
N VAL A 95 5.51 -0.86 -17.40
CA VAL A 95 6.80 -1.51 -17.69
C VAL A 95 7.68 -0.60 -18.54
N GLY A 96 8.98 -0.58 -18.21
CA GLY A 96 9.99 0.18 -18.95
C GLY A 96 10.53 -0.59 -20.16
N VAL A 97 11.14 0.14 -21.09
CA VAL A 97 11.72 -0.43 -22.31
C VAL A 97 12.93 -1.33 -22.01
N PRO A 98 13.10 -2.46 -22.72
CA PRO A 98 14.12 -3.46 -22.41
C PRO A 98 15.58 -3.00 -22.55
N ALA A 99 15.86 -1.91 -23.28
CA ALA A 99 17.21 -1.44 -23.56
C ALA A 99 18.02 -1.10 -22.28
N ALA A 100 17.34 -0.83 -21.15
CA ALA A 100 17.95 -0.61 -19.84
C ALA A 100 17.66 -1.74 -18.82
N GLY A 101 17.11 -2.88 -19.27
CA GLY A 101 16.61 -3.96 -18.43
C GLY A 101 15.10 -3.87 -18.17
N PHE A 102 14.45 -5.02 -17.99
CA PHE A 102 13.01 -5.07 -17.66
C PHE A 102 12.76 -4.43 -16.28
N HIS A 103 11.98 -3.34 -16.27
CA HIS A 103 11.60 -2.64 -15.05
C HIS A 103 10.07 -2.52 -14.96
N ALA A 104 9.45 -3.24 -14.02
CA ALA A 104 8.03 -3.12 -13.72
C ALA A 104 7.82 -2.24 -12.49
N HIS A 105 6.83 -1.34 -12.56
CA HIS A 105 6.48 -0.46 -11.45
C HIS A 105 4.98 -0.32 -11.31
N ALA A 106 4.52 -0.06 -10.09
CA ALA A 106 3.11 0.13 -9.78
C ALA A 106 2.91 1.36 -8.89
N TRP A 107 1.94 2.19 -9.25
CA TRP A 107 1.61 3.44 -8.55
C TRP A 107 0.10 3.62 -8.44
N LEU A 108 -0.35 4.60 -7.64
CA LEU A 108 -1.74 5.01 -7.65
C LEU A 108 -1.95 6.18 -8.62
N ASP A 109 -3.06 6.16 -9.32
CA ASP A 109 -3.45 7.26 -10.19
C ASP A 109 -3.57 8.57 -9.39
N GLY A 110 -2.95 9.62 -9.93
CA GLY A 110 -2.76 10.91 -9.25
C GLY A 110 -1.62 10.97 -8.22
N ASP A 111 -0.80 9.92 -8.03
CA ASP A 111 0.48 10.06 -7.34
C ASP A 111 1.46 10.89 -8.20
N PRO A 112 2.25 11.79 -7.59
CA PRO A 112 3.42 12.38 -8.25
C PRO A 112 4.52 11.32 -8.32
N ASP A 113 4.44 10.41 -9.29
CA ASP A 113 5.44 9.37 -9.49
C ASP A 113 6.46 9.79 -10.57
N PRO A 114 7.74 10.00 -10.21
CA PRO A 114 8.76 10.45 -11.16
C PRO A 114 9.07 9.37 -12.22
N HIS A 115 8.84 8.10 -11.91
CA HIS A 115 9.13 6.99 -12.81
C HIS A 115 8.05 6.79 -13.87
N ARG A 116 6.88 7.46 -13.77
CA ARG A 116 5.76 7.29 -14.71
C ARG A 116 6.10 7.60 -16.17
N HIS A 117 6.93 8.63 -16.42
CA HIS A 117 7.13 9.17 -17.77
C HIS A 117 7.93 8.24 -18.71
N GLY A 118 8.59 7.21 -18.16
CA GLY A 118 9.36 6.22 -18.93
C GLY A 118 8.73 4.84 -19.00
N LEU A 119 7.48 4.68 -18.57
CA LEU A 119 6.80 3.39 -18.49
C LEU A 119 5.62 3.34 -19.46
N ALA A 120 5.51 2.25 -20.20
CA ALA A 120 4.30 1.90 -20.91
C ALA A 120 3.31 1.28 -19.92
N GLU A 121 2.14 1.89 -19.74
CA GLU A 121 1.07 1.32 -18.93
C GLU A 121 0.54 0.03 -19.56
N ILE A 122 0.44 -1.03 -18.77
CA ILE A 122 -0.06 -2.34 -19.23
C ILE A 122 -1.31 -2.79 -18.49
N LEU A 123 -1.59 -2.22 -17.31
CA LEU A 123 -2.77 -2.58 -16.53
C LEU A 123 -3.23 -1.41 -15.67
N ARG A 124 -4.55 -1.23 -15.62
CA ARG A 124 -5.25 -0.40 -14.64
C ARG A 124 -6.17 -1.28 -13.81
N HIS A 125 -6.02 -1.21 -12.48
CA HIS A 125 -6.77 -1.99 -11.52
C HIS A 125 -7.57 -1.04 -10.61
N PRO A 126 -8.85 -0.78 -10.93
CA PRO A 126 -9.68 0.13 -10.15
C PRO A 126 -9.93 -0.42 -8.74
N ALA A 127 -10.26 0.46 -7.79
CA ALA A 127 -10.68 0.02 -6.47
C ALA A 127 -11.96 -0.83 -6.59
N PRO A 128 -12.04 -2.01 -5.95
CA PRO A 128 -13.28 -2.77 -5.87
C PRO A 128 -14.45 -1.89 -5.39
N PRO A 129 -15.62 -1.94 -6.04
CA PRO A 129 -16.79 -1.16 -5.62
C PRO A 129 -17.20 -1.42 -4.17
N THR A 130 -16.97 -2.64 -3.68
CA THR A 130 -17.23 -3.06 -2.29
C THR A 130 -16.31 -2.40 -1.25
N TRP A 131 -15.33 -1.60 -1.67
CA TRP A 131 -14.48 -0.80 -0.76
C TRP A 131 -14.97 0.65 -0.63
N LEU A 132 -15.97 1.06 -1.41
CA LEU A 132 -16.50 2.42 -1.46
C LEU A 132 -17.87 2.56 -0.76
N SER A 133 -18.37 1.46 -0.20
CA SER A 133 -19.67 1.36 0.48
C SER A 133 -19.54 1.52 1.99
#